data_AF-A0AAP9N494-F1
#
_entry.id   AF-A0AAP9N494-F1
#
_cell.length_a   1.000
_cell.length_b   1.000
_cell.length_c   1.000
_cell.angle_alpha   90.00
_cell.angle_beta   90.00
_cell.angle_gamma   90.00
#
_symmetry.space_group_name_H-M   'P 1'
#
loop_
_entity.id
_entity.type
_entity.pdbx_description
1 polymer ?
#
loop_
_entity_poly.entity_id
_entity_poly.type
_entity_poly.pdbx_seq_one_letter_code
_entity_poly.pdbx_strand_id
1 'polypeptide(L)'
;MRDSRLDLPELRRARGVAFSVSVAECYGCQDSAAAVAACEAAHDITVLPQTGTPLELLKLWRRRFKGAVASEIARVSLYERFPDLRSVFDSSLWSLLKPDLLPTRAEELAQSVRVNGKQLAGFSPKSLAILSGCPHWQRLAPLLAILRSKSSTFLMQRCWLRKSFAAFCCLMCVRPGHRKLAVPLWKAIHSLEAQGKLGDIAFWPADAGWFERLLVKQIKLGDRLISNGWVDGWDDECLLWLWSLAQPQHTELVETLLSAEVFPHGMKPPALTIEVQRALVKRARFVVTLSM
;
A
#
# COMPACT_ATOMS: atom_id res chain seq x y z
N MET A 1 -21.66 19.18 -1.72
CA MET A 1 -21.02 19.29 -3.05
C MET A 1 -21.00 17.91 -3.68
N ARG A 2 -21.65 17.72 -4.85
CA ARG A 2 -21.72 16.42 -5.52
C ARG A 2 -20.32 15.99 -5.96
N ASP A 3 -19.83 14.90 -5.40
CA ASP A 3 -18.56 14.24 -5.72
C ASP A 3 -18.65 13.49 -7.08
N SER A 4 -19.32 14.11 -8.07
CA SER A 4 -19.62 13.56 -9.39
C SER A 4 -18.49 13.78 -10.40
N ARG A 5 -17.24 13.96 -9.94
CA ARG A 5 -16.02 14.12 -10.75
C ARG A 5 -14.93 13.09 -10.39
N LEU A 6 -15.36 11.90 -10.00
CA LEU A 6 -14.50 10.73 -9.78
C LEU A 6 -14.63 9.78 -10.99
N ASP A 7 -14.32 10.21 -12.21
CA ASP A 7 -14.74 9.49 -13.43
C ASP A 7 -13.87 8.31 -13.88
N LEU A 8 -13.20 7.64 -12.95
CA LEU A 8 -12.62 6.33 -13.22
C LEU A 8 -13.21 5.30 -12.26
N PRO A 9 -13.97 4.30 -12.77
CA PRO A 9 -14.54 3.21 -11.96
C PRO A 9 -13.49 2.52 -11.07
N GLU A 10 -12.26 2.39 -11.58
CA GLU A 10 -11.16 1.75 -10.86
C GLU A 10 -10.65 2.58 -9.68
N LEU A 11 -10.64 3.91 -9.79
CA LEU A 11 -10.26 4.79 -8.68
C LEU A 11 -11.29 4.74 -7.55
N ARG A 12 -12.59 4.75 -7.91
CA ARG A 12 -13.68 4.59 -6.93
C ARG A 12 -13.57 3.24 -6.22
N ARG A 13 -13.31 2.18 -6.98
CA ARG A 13 -13.11 0.82 -6.47
C ARG A 13 -11.92 0.76 -5.51
N ALA A 14 -10.76 1.28 -5.91
CA ALA A 14 -9.56 1.31 -5.08
C ALA A 14 -9.79 2.05 -3.76
N ARG A 15 -10.41 3.23 -3.80
CA ARG A 15 -10.75 4.02 -2.60
C ARG A 15 -11.72 3.29 -1.68
N GLY A 16 -12.75 2.65 -2.23
CA GLY A 16 -13.71 1.86 -1.47
C GLY A 16 -13.08 0.65 -0.78
N VAL A 17 -12.20 -0.08 -1.47
CA VAL A 17 -11.47 -1.21 -0.88
C VAL A 17 -10.50 -0.71 0.19
N ALA A 18 -9.74 0.36 -0.05
CA ALA A 18 -8.78 0.91 0.91
C ALA A 18 -9.48 1.33 2.21
N PHE A 19 -10.62 2.00 2.08
CA PHE A 19 -11.48 2.34 3.20
C PHE A 19 -11.94 1.09 3.97
N SER A 20 -12.45 0.07 3.27
CA SER A 20 -12.97 -1.14 3.90
C SER A 20 -11.92 -1.96 4.65
N VAL A 21 -10.72 -2.06 4.08
CA VAL A 21 -9.56 -2.70 4.72
C VAL A 21 -9.14 -1.90 5.96
N SER A 22 -9.06 -0.58 5.85
CA SER A 22 -8.72 0.27 7.01
C SER A 22 -9.75 0.14 8.14
N VAL A 23 -11.03 -0.08 7.83
CA VAL A 23 -12.05 -0.36 8.85
C VAL A 23 -11.78 -1.68 9.56
N ALA A 24 -11.40 -2.74 8.84
CA ALA A 24 -11.04 -4.02 9.45
C ALA A 24 -9.83 -3.88 10.38
N GLU A 25 -8.81 -3.13 9.96
CA GLU A 25 -7.65 -2.78 10.78
C GLU A 25 -8.05 -2.04 12.06
N CYS A 26 -8.94 -1.03 11.97
CA CYS A 26 -9.45 -0.30 13.14
C CYS A 26 -10.20 -1.20 14.13
N TYR A 27 -10.93 -2.21 13.64
CA TYR A 27 -11.57 -3.21 14.50
C TYR A 27 -10.61 -4.28 15.03
N GLY A 28 -9.38 -4.35 14.53
CA GLY A 28 -8.43 -5.43 14.87
C GLY A 28 -8.90 -6.82 14.43
N CYS A 29 -9.73 -6.90 13.39
CA CYS A 29 -10.31 -8.15 12.92
C CYS A 29 -9.73 -8.58 11.56
N GLN A 30 -10.06 -9.81 11.13
CA GLN A 30 -9.64 -10.27 9.80
C GLN A 30 -10.24 -9.38 8.71
N ASP A 31 -9.49 -9.17 7.62
CA ASP A 31 -9.90 -8.39 6.45
C ASP A 31 -10.96 -9.10 5.61
N SER A 32 -12.10 -9.44 6.21
CA SER A 32 -13.22 -10.13 5.59
C SER A 32 -14.53 -9.41 5.88
N ALA A 33 -15.45 -9.49 4.91
CA ALA A 33 -16.77 -8.91 5.08
C ALA A 33 -17.53 -9.49 6.28
N ALA A 34 -17.30 -10.76 6.60
CA ALA A 34 -17.95 -11.43 7.72
C ALA A 34 -17.40 -10.93 9.07
N ALA A 35 -16.07 -10.83 9.20
CA ALA A 35 -15.45 -10.36 10.43
C ALA A 35 -15.84 -8.90 10.73
N VAL A 36 -15.75 -7.99 9.74
CA VAL A 36 -16.14 -6.59 9.95
C VAL A 36 -17.63 -6.46 10.26
N ALA A 37 -18.50 -7.21 9.56
CA ALA A 37 -19.92 -7.20 9.85
C ALA A 37 -20.24 -7.70 11.27
N ALA A 38 -19.53 -8.73 11.74
CA ALA A 38 -19.68 -9.23 13.10
C ALA A 38 -19.20 -8.21 14.14
N CYS A 39 -18.04 -7.57 13.92
CA CYS A 39 -17.55 -6.50 14.78
C CYS A 39 -18.53 -5.32 14.82
N GLU A 40 -19.02 -4.85 13.67
CA GLU A 40 -19.97 -3.72 13.64
C GLU A 40 -21.30 -4.07 14.32
N ALA A 41 -21.81 -5.28 14.11
CA ALA A 41 -23.01 -5.77 14.81
C ALA A 41 -22.82 -5.81 16.32
N ALA A 42 -21.65 -6.23 16.81
CA ALA A 42 -21.36 -6.26 18.25
C ALA A 42 -21.29 -4.87 18.90
N HIS A 43 -21.09 -3.82 18.10
CA HIS A 43 -21.08 -2.43 18.56
C HIS A 43 -22.43 -1.73 18.37
N ASP A 44 -23.41 -2.38 17.76
CA ASP A 44 -24.75 -1.85 17.61
C ASP A 44 -25.62 -2.31 18.79
N ILE A 45 -26.02 -1.35 19.63
CA ILE A 45 -26.83 -1.59 20.83
C ILE A 45 -28.19 -2.22 20.48
N THR A 46 -28.65 -2.08 19.24
CA THR A 46 -29.91 -2.66 18.77
C THR A 46 -29.80 -4.12 18.35
N VAL A 47 -28.58 -4.66 18.19
CA VAL A 47 -28.36 -6.06 17.82
C VAL A 47 -28.20 -6.89 19.09
N LEU A 48 -29.13 -7.83 19.31
CA LEU A 48 -29.07 -8.72 20.47
C LEU A 48 -27.83 -9.64 20.40
N PRO A 49 -27.13 -9.90 21.53
CA PRO A 49 -25.89 -10.69 21.54
C PRO A 49 -25.99 -12.11 20.96
N GLN A 50 -27.20 -12.66 20.86
CA GLN A 50 -27.45 -14.05 20.43
C GLN A 50 -28.03 -14.18 19.01
N THR A 51 -28.36 -13.08 18.34
CA THR A 51 -29.02 -13.12 17.01
C THR A 51 -28.07 -13.30 15.83
N GLY A 52 -26.76 -13.41 16.07
CA GLY A 52 -25.75 -13.51 15.02
C GLY A 52 -25.62 -12.24 14.17
N THR A 53 -24.71 -12.24 13.21
CA THR A 53 -24.49 -11.08 12.33
C THR A 53 -25.65 -10.92 11.34
N PRO A 54 -26.33 -9.75 11.28
CA PRO A 54 -27.42 -9.51 10.34
C PRO A 54 -27.00 -9.73 8.88
N LEU A 55 -27.82 -10.45 8.11
CA LEU A 55 -27.52 -10.80 6.71
C LEU A 55 -27.32 -9.55 5.82
N GLU A 56 -28.09 -8.49 6.05
CA GLU A 56 -27.98 -7.25 5.28
C GLU A 56 -26.66 -6.53 5.54
N LEU A 57 -26.16 -6.57 6.78
CA LEU A 57 -24.85 -6.02 7.14
C LEU A 57 -23.73 -6.80 6.45
N LEU A 58 -23.83 -8.13 6.41
CA LEU A 58 -22.90 -8.99 5.66
C LEU A 58 -22.92 -8.67 4.16
N LYS A 59 -24.10 -8.52 3.55
CA LYS A 59 -24.23 -8.13 2.13
C LYS A 59 -23.65 -6.74 1.86
N LEU A 60 -23.81 -5.80 2.79
CA LEU A 60 -23.24 -4.46 2.70
C LEU A 60 -21.71 -4.52 2.67
N TRP A 61 -21.11 -5.21 3.65
CA TRP A 61 -19.65 -5.34 3.72
C TRP A 61 -19.06 -6.12 2.55
N ARG A 62 -19.75 -7.15 2.06
CA ARG A 62 -19.33 -7.86 0.82
C ARG A 62 -19.24 -6.92 -0.37
N ARG A 63 -20.19 -5.97 -0.51
CA ARG A 63 -20.15 -4.95 -1.56
C ARG A 63 -19.00 -3.97 -1.35
N ARG A 64 -18.80 -3.50 -0.10
CA ARG A 64 -17.72 -2.56 0.25
C ARG A 64 -16.32 -3.13 0.00
N PHE A 65 -16.06 -4.39 0.39
CA PHE A 65 -14.82 -5.10 0.08
C PHE A 65 -14.60 -5.39 -1.41
N LYS A 66 -15.64 -5.28 -2.25
CA LYS A 66 -15.54 -5.30 -3.72
C LYS A 66 -15.37 -3.89 -4.32
N GLY A 67 -15.24 -2.87 -3.48
CA GLY A 67 -15.01 -1.47 -3.83
C GLY A 67 -16.25 -0.60 -3.94
N ALA A 68 -17.40 -1.04 -3.41
CA ALA A 68 -18.54 -0.13 -3.24
C ALA A 68 -18.17 0.96 -2.21
N VAL A 69 -18.27 2.22 -2.62
CA VAL A 69 -17.98 3.36 -1.75
C VAL A 69 -19.08 3.49 -0.70
N ALA A 70 -18.69 3.61 0.58
CA ALA A 70 -19.64 3.87 1.65
C ALA A 70 -20.32 5.24 1.45
N SER A 71 -21.63 5.29 1.70
CA SER A 71 -22.38 6.55 1.68
C SER A 71 -21.78 7.56 2.65
N GLU A 72 -22.01 8.84 2.42
CA GLU A 72 -21.49 9.90 3.30
C GLU A 72 -21.93 9.71 4.76
N ILE A 73 -23.21 9.41 4.99
CA ILE A 73 -23.75 9.14 6.33
C ILE A 73 -23.01 7.98 7.00
N ALA A 74 -22.81 6.87 6.29
CA ALA A 74 -22.09 5.71 6.84
C ALA A 74 -20.61 6.03 7.11
N ARG A 75 -19.97 6.85 6.27
CA ARG A 75 -18.59 7.29 6.50
C ARG A 75 -18.49 8.18 7.73
N VAL A 76 -19.40 9.14 7.89
CA VAL A 76 -19.44 10.03 9.06
C VAL A 76 -19.57 9.23 10.35
N SER A 77 -20.51 8.27 10.41
CA SER A 77 -20.66 7.38 11.57
C SER A 77 -19.39 6.57 11.87
N LEU A 78 -18.71 6.06 10.84
CA LEU A 78 -17.43 5.36 11.02
C LEU A 78 -16.30 6.31 11.47
N TYR A 79 -16.29 7.58 11.04
CA TYR A 79 -15.31 8.57 11.47
C TYR A 79 -15.48 8.98 12.93
N GLU A 80 -16.72 9.05 13.42
CA GLU A 80 -16.99 9.31 14.84
C GLU A 80 -16.40 8.22 15.73
N ARG A 81 -16.41 6.97 15.25
CA ARG A 81 -15.80 5.83 15.96
C ARG A 81 -14.30 5.73 15.76
N PHE A 82 -13.83 5.97 14.53
CA PHE A 82 -12.43 5.84 14.12
C PHE A 82 -12.01 7.07 13.32
N PRO A 83 -11.55 8.14 13.99
CA PRO A 83 -11.21 9.40 13.33
C PRO A 83 -10.16 9.27 12.22
N ASP A 84 -9.21 8.35 12.40
CA ASP A 84 -8.10 8.12 11.47
C ASP A 84 -8.57 7.66 10.08
N LEU A 85 -9.75 7.05 9.96
CA LEU A 85 -10.34 6.65 8.69
C LEU A 85 -10.58 7.85 7.75
N ARG A 86 -10.70 9.06 8.29
CA ARG A 86 -10.84 10.27 7.47
C ARG A 86 -9.61 10.47 6.57
N SER A 87 -8.41 10.20 7.10
CA SER A 87 -7.15 10.33 6.35
C SER A 87 -7.08 9.37 5.15
N VAL A 88 -7.73 8.21 5.25
CA VAL A 88 -7.81 7.21 4.17
C VAL A 88 -8.64 7.75 3.04
N PHE A 89 -9.82 8.30 3.36
CA PHE A 89 -10.71 8.81 2.32
C PHE A 89 -10.19 10.12 1.74
N ASP A 90 -9.68 11.04 2.56
CA ASP A 90 -9.24 12.38 2.13
C ASP A 90 -7.78 12.42 1.65
N SER A 91 -7.14 11.25 1.55
CA SER A 91 -5.77 11.13 1.05
C SER A 91 -5.57 11.81 -0.30
N SER A 92 -4.49 12.59 -0.41
CA SER A 92 -4.03 13.19 -1.67
C SER A 92 -3.72 12.15 -2.76
N LEU A 93 -3.54 10.87 -2.37
CA LEU A 93 -3.40 9.74 -3.28
C LEU A 93 -4.50 9.72 -4.33
N TRP A 94 -5.76 9.93 -3.94
CA TRP A 94 -6.88 9.80 -4.87
C TRP A 94 -6.86 10.87 -5.95
N SER A 95 -6.42 12.09 -5.61
CA SER A 95 -6.19 13.18 -6.56
C SER A 95 -4.99 12.90 -7.47
N LEU A 96 -3.91 12.35 -6.91
CA LEU A 96 -2.70 11.95 -7.64
C LEU A 96 -2.91 10.76 -8.59
N LEU A 97 -3.97 9.99 -8.41
CA LEU A 97 -4.35 8.91 -9.33
C LEU A 97 -5.25 9.40 -10.48
N LYS A 98 -5.73 10.65 -10.45
CA LYS A 98 -6.54 11.18 -11.55
C LYS A 98 -5.68 11.61 -12.75
N PRO A 99 -6.00 11.19 -13.99
CA PRO A 99 -5.21 11.55 -15.17
C PRO A 99 -5.13 13.05 -15.46
N ASP A 100 -6.19 13.79 -15.10
CA ASP A 100 -6.40 15.21 -15.35
C ASP A 100 -5.70 16.13 -14.34
N LEU A 101 -5.09 15.59 -13.28
CA LEU A 101 -4.38 16.42 -12.31
C LEU A 101 -3.25 17.21 -13.00
N LEU A 102 -3.29 18.53 -12.84
CA LEU A 102 -2.32 19.45 -13.40
C LEU A 102 -0.90 19.18 -12.87
N PRO A 103 0.13 19.29 -13.72
CA PRO A 103 1.52 19.10 -13.29
C PRO A 103 1.95 20.02 -12.15
N THR A 104 1.47 21.27 -12.13
CA THR A 104 1.73 22.25 -11.06
C THR A 104 1.23 21.75 -9.70
N ARG A 105 0.02 21.19 -9.65
CA ARG A 105 -0.54 20.63 -8.41
C ARG A 105 0.23 19.40 -7.93
N ALA A 106 0.68 18.55 -8.85
CA ALA A 106 1.54 17.42 -8.50
C ALA A 106 2.89 17.89 -7.93
N GLU A 107 3.43 18.98 -8.46
CA GLU A 107 4.65 19.61 -7.96
C GLU A 107 4.47 20.23 -6.58
N GLU A 108 3.38 20.97 -6.33
CA GLU A 108 3.05 21.49 -5.00
C GLU A 108 2.98 20.38 -3.95
N LEU A 109 2.33 19.25 -4.29
CA LEU A 109 2.26 18.07 -3.42
C LEU A 109 3.63 17.41 -3.23
N ALA A 110 4.48 17.39 -4.25
CA ALA A 110 5.84 16.87 -4.14
C ALA A 110 6.70 17.76 -3.23
N GLN A 111 6.54 19.08 -3.35
CA GLN A 111 7.20 20.06 -2.50
C GLN A 111 6.68 20.04 -1.06
N SER A 112 5.43 19.61 -0.83
CA SER A 112 4.85 19.49 0.51
C SER A 112 5.25 18.21 1.26
N VAL A 113 5.92 17.26 0.59
CA VAL A 113 6.46 16.06 1.24
C VAL A 113 7.46 16.45 2.32
N ARG A 114 7.24 15.93 3.54
CA ARG A 114 8.14 16.06 4.68
C ARG A 114 8.57 14.68 5.16
N VAL A 115 9.86 14.52 5.43
CA VAL A 115 10.45 13.37 6.13
C VAL A 115 11.04 13.90 7.43
N ASN A 116 10.49 13.49 8.57
CA ASN A 116 10.82 14.02 9.89
C ASN A 116 10.65 15.54 10.01
N GLY A 117 9.54 16.05 9.50
CA GLY A 117 9.23 17.48 9.50
C GLY A 117 10.10 18.32 8.56
N LYS A 118 11.13 17.73 7.93
CA LYS A 118 11.99 18.41 6.96
C LYS A 118 11.48 18.17 5.56
N GLN A 119 11.46 19.22 4.76
CA GLN A 119 11.16 19.11 3.33
C GLN A 119 12.15 18.15 2.66
N LEU A 120 11.67 17.42 1.66
CA LEU A 120 12.51 16.62 0.78
C LEU A 120 13.33 17.55 -0.13
N ALA A 121 14.24 18.33 0.46
CA ALA A 121 15.10 19.26 -0.26
C ALA A 121 16.30 18.50 -0.84
N GLY A 122 16.42 18.51 -2.16
CA GLY A 122 17.50 17.83 -2.88
C GLY A 122 17.41 16.31 -2.87
N PHE A 123 18.28 15.68 -3.65
CA PHE A 123 18.36 14.22 -3.71
C PHE A 123 19.10 13.67 -2.50
N SER A 124 18.42 12.81 -1.75
CA SER A 124 19.00 12.01 -0.66
C SER A 124 18.60 10.56 -0.88
N PRO A 125 19.53 9.67 -1.28
CA PRO A 125 19.27 8.23 -1.36
C PRO A 125 18.72 7.68 -0.04
N LYS A 126 19.21 8.21 1.08
CA LYS A 126 18.76 7.82 2.42
C LYS A 126 17.29 8.17 2.63
N SER A 127 16.85 9.36 2.22
CA SER A 127 15.45 9.80 2.38
C SER A 127 14.50 9.01 1.47
N LEU A 128 14.91 8.68 0.25
CA LEU A 128 14.13 7.83 -0.65
C LEU A 128 14.05 6.38 -0.19
N ALA A 129 15.15 5.85 0.35
CA ALA A 129 15.18 4.53 0.99
C ALA A 129 14.26 4.50 2.21
N ILE A 130 14.15 5.58 2.99
CA ILE A 130 13.18 5.67 4.10
C ILE A 130 11.74 5.72 3.58
N LEU A 131 11.48 6.53 2.55
CA LEU A 131 10.15 6.66 1.93
C LEU A 131 9.66 5.31 1.36
N SER A 132 10.58 4.54 0.79
CA SER A 132 10.26 3.29 0.06
C SER A 132 10.50 2.02 0.88
N GLY A 133 11.26 2.12 1.99
CA GLY A 133 11.85 0.96 2.68
C GLY A 133 10.84 0.05 3.35
N CYS A 134 9.66 0.54 3.71
CA CYS A 134 8.54 -0.35 3.97
C CYS A 134 7.34 0.06 3.11
N PRO A 135 7.08 -0.70 2.04
CA PRO A 135 5.96 -0.45 1.15
C PRO A 135 4.63 -0.45 1.90
N HIS A 136 3.88 0.63 1.76
CA HIS A 136 2.53 0.78 2.30
C HIS A 136 1.73 1.65 1.34
N TRP A 137 0.47 1.32 1.10
CA TRP A 137 -0.33 2.03 0.09
C TRP A 137 -0.50 3.52 0.41
N GLN A 138 -0.57 3.91 1.69
CA GLN A 138 -0.63 5.33 2.09
C GLN A 138 0.61 6.13 1.70
N ARG A 139 1.76 5.46 1.53
CA ARG A 139 3.01 6.08 1.08
C ARG A 139 3.08 6.24 -0.44
N LEU A 140 2.08 5.75 -1.19
CA LEU A 140 2.01 6.00 -2.64
C LEU A 140 1.89 7.48 -2.99
N ALA A 141 1.16 8.27 -2.18
CA ALA A 141 0.93 9.67 -2.47
C ALA A 141 2.24 10.48 -2.67
N PRO A 142 3.18 10.50 -1.71
CA PRO A 142 4.44 11.22 -1.91
C PRO A 142 5.25 10.68 -3.09
N LEU A 143 5.25 9.37 -3.34
CA LEU A 143 5.98 8.76 -4.46
C LEU A 143 5.38 9.15 -5.82
N LEU A 144 4.05 9.12 -5.94
CA LEU A 144 3.33 9.54 -7.15
C LEU A 144 3.48 11.04 -7.39
N ALA A 145 3.44 11.87 -6.34
CA ALA A 145 3.68 13.30 -6.47
C ALA A 145 5.05 13.58 -7.09
N ILE A 146 6.10 12.91 -6.60
CA ILE A 146 7.46 13.02 -7.13
C ILE A 146 7.52 12.54 -8.59
N LEU A 147 6.96 11.35 -8.90
CA LEU A 147 6.95 10.80 -10.26
C LEU A 147 6.22 11.69 -11.27
N ARG A 148 5.10 12.30 -10.86
CA ARG A 148 4.28 13.17 -11.70
C ARG A 148 4.83 14.59 -11.85
N SER A 149 5.60 15.07 -10.87
CA SER A 149 6.23 16.39 -10.93
C SER A 149 7.12 16.52 -12.18
N LYS A 150 7.14 17.71 -12.78
CA LYS A 150 8.05 18.06 -13.89
C LYS A 150 9.25 18.90 -13.46
N SER A 151 9.29 19.31 -12.20
CA SER A 151 10.37 20.10 -11.61
C SER A 151 11.75 19.45 -11.78
N SER A 152 12.78 20.24 -12.06
CA SER A 152 14.16 19.76 -12.11
C SER A 152 14.69 19.33 -10.74
N THR A 153 14.16 19.94 -9.65
CA THR A 153 14.52 19.63 -8.25
C THR A 153 14.33 18.16 -7.89
N PHE A 154 13.37 17.48 -8.53
CA PHE A 154 13.04 16.07 -8.27
C PHE A 154 13.62 15.10 -9.32
N LEU A 155 14.50 15.56 -10.23
CA LEU A 155 14.97 14.74 -11.35
C LEU A 155 15.62 13.43 -10.89
N MET A 156 16.56 13.50 -9.93
CA MET A 156 17.27 12.32 -9.43
C MET A 156 16.33 11.37 -8.67
N GLN A 157 15.37 11.92 -7.92
CA GLN A 157 14.35 11.15 -7.19
C GLN A 157 13.45 10.40 -8.17
N ARG A 158 13.02 11.04 -9.26
CA ARG A 158 12.27 10.37 -10.34
C ARG A 158 13.08 9.27 -10.99
N CYS A 159 14.35 9.52 -11.33
CA CYS A 159 15.23 8.51 -11.92
C CYS A 159 15.40 7.29 -11.01
N TRP A 160 15.54 7.51 -9.71
CA TRP A 160 15.59 6.43 -8.72
C TRP A 160 14.24 5.69 -8.63
N LEU A 161 13.13 6.42 -8.49
CA LEU A 161 11.79 5.83 -8.36
C LEU A 161 11.41 5.01 -9.58
N ARG A 162 11.73 5.45 -10.80
CA ARG A 162 11.46 4.68 -12.02
C ARG A 162 12.09 3.29 -12.01
N LYS A 163 13.18 3.09 -11.26
CA LYS A 163 13.84 1.77 -11.13
C LYS A 163 13.21 0.88 -10.06
N SER A 164 12.55 1.46 -9.05
CA SER A 164 12.11 0.74 -7.84
C SER A 164 10.59 0.77 -7.60
N PHE A 165 9.85 1.60 -8.33
CA PHE A 165 8.43 1.85 -8.09
C PHE A 165 7.53 0.65 -8.39
N ALA A 166 7.86 -0.15 -9.41
CA ALA A 166 7.13 -1.39 -9.70
C ALA A 166 7.23 -2.38 -8.53
N ALA A 167 8.45 -2.57 -7.97
CA ALA A 167 8.67 -3.41 -6.80
C ALA A 167 7.93 -2.87 -5.57
N PHE A 168 7.96 -1.56 -5.34
CA PHE A 168 7.20 -0.91 -4.27
C PHE A 168 5.70 -1.20 -4.39
N CYS A 169 5.13 -1.03 -5.59
CA CYS A 169 3.70 -1.27 -5.83
C CYS A 169 3.33 -2.74 -5.66
N CYS A 170 4.21 -3.68 -6.00
CA CYS A 170 3.98 -5.09 -5.74
C CYS A 170 3.98 -5.37 -4.23
N LEU A 171 5.02 -4.92 -3.52
CA LEU A 171 5.24 -5.22 -2.11
C LEU A 171 4.28 -4.51 -1.15
N MET A 172 3.71 -3.34 -1.50
CA MET A 172 2.70 -2.72 -0.64
C MET A 172 1.40 -3.53 -0.57
N CYS A 173 1.20 -4.48 -1.49
CA CYS A 173 -0.02 -5.27 -1.63
C CYS A 173 0.13 -6.72 -1.13
N VAL A 174 1.30 -7.16 -0.67
CA VAL A 174 1.50 -8.57 -0.26
C VAL A 174 0.91 -8.88 1.11
N ARG A 175 0.72 -7.87 1.96
CA ARG A 175 0.09 -8.04 3.28
C ARG A 175 -1.32 -8.58 3.14
N PRO A 176 -1.73 -9.58 3.94
CA PRO A 176 -3.06 -10.19 3.86
C PRO A 176 -4.20 -9.18 3.69
N GLY A 177 -4.22 -8.10 4.48
CA GLY A 177 -5.26 -7.07 4.38
C GLY A 177 -5.19 -6.20 3.13
N HIS A 178 -4.00 -5.98 2.60
CA HIS A 178 -3.77 -5.08 1.46
C HIS A 178 -3.85 -5.80 0.11
N ARG A 179 -3.87 -7.14 0.08
CA ARG A 179 -3.98 -7.94 -1.16
C ARG A 179 -5.16 -7.54 -2.04
N LYS A 180 -6.29 -7.16 -1.42
CA LYS A 180 -7.49 -6.71 -2.16
C LYS A 180 -7.30 -5.37 -2.89
N LEU A 181 -6.29 -4.59 -2.51
CA LEU A 181 -5.95 -3.33 -3.16
C LEU A 181 -5.10 -3.51 -4.42
N ALA A 182 -4.49 -4.68 -4.58
CA ALA A 182 -3.53 -4.96 -5.65
C ALA A 182 -4.05 -4.55 -7.03
N VAL A 183 -5.10 -5.22 -7.51
CA VAL A 183 -5.61 -4.99 -8.87
C VAL A 183 -6.21 -3.59 -9.04
N PRO A 184 -7.07 -3.07 -8.14
CA PRO A 184 -7.61 -1.72 -8.30
C PRO A 184 -6.54 -0.63 -8.33
N LEU A 185 -5.52 -0.70 -7.46
CA LEU A 185 -4.42 0.27 -7.47
C LEU A 185 -3.53 0.10 -8.70
N TRP A 186 -3.18 -1.13 -9.07
CA TRP A 186 -2.41 -1.38 -10.30
C TRP A 186 -3.10 -0.79 -11.53
N LYS A 187 -4.42 -1.02 -11.70
CA LYS A 187 -5.18 -0.45 -12.82
C LYS A 187 -5.15 1.08 -12.84
N ALA A 188 -5.32 1.71 -11.68
CA ALA A 188 -5.29 3.17 -11.57
C ALA A 188 -3.90 3.73 -11.94
N ILE A 189 -2.83 3.09 -11.47
CA ILE A 189 -1.45 3.50 -11.75
C ILE A 189 -1.08 3.19 -13.21
N HIS A 190 -1.43 2.02 -13.73
CA HIS A 190 -1.16 1.60 -15.10
C HIS A 190 -1.83 2.53 -16.11
N SER A 191 -3.04 3.02 -15.82
CA SER A 191 -3.69 4.06 -16.66
C SER A 191 -2.86 5.34 -16.74
N LEU A 192 -2.19 5.77 -15.66
CA LEU A 192 -1.30 6.93 -15.68
C LEU A 192 0.02 6.66 -16.43
N GLU A 193 0.57 5.46 -16.24
CA GLU A 193 1.79 5.01 -16.90
C GLU A 193 1.59 4.93 -18.42
N ALA A 194 0.53 4.28 -18.89
CA ALA A 194 0.17 4.16 -20.30
C ALA A 194 -0.07 5.52 -20.99
N GLN A 195 -0.48 6.54 -20.23
CA GLN A 195 -0.64 7.92 -20.69
C GLN A 195 0.66 8.75 -20.61
N GLY A 196 1.79 8.14 -20.28
CA GLY A 196 3.09 8.80 -20.14
C GLY A 196 3.18 9.77 -18.96
N LYS A 197 2.28 9.70 -17.98
CA LYS A 197 2.23 10.67 -16.86
C LYS A 197 3.29 10.40 -15.79
N LEU A 198 3.81 9.18 -15.71
CA LEU A 198 4.82 8.77 -14.72
C LEU A 198 6.25 8.67 -15.31
N GLY A 199 6.36 8.78 -16.64
CA GLY A 199 7.57 8.38 -17.38
C GLY A 199 7.74 6.86 -17.41
N ASP A 200 8.84 6.40 -18.00
CA ASP A 200 9.13 4.98 -18.16
C ASP A 200 9.50 4.34 -16.81
N ILE A 201 8.62 3.47 -16.30
CA ILE A 201 8.84 2.72 -15.06
C ILE A 201 9.43 1.36 -15.43
N ALA A 202 10.66 1.12 -14.99
CA ALA A 202 11.36 -0.13 -15.24
C ALA A 202 10.58 -1.32 -14.67
N PHE A 203 10.46 -2.38 -15.47
CA PHE A 203 9.77 -3.62 -15.11
C PHE A 203 8.31 -3.43 -14.68
N TRP A 204 7.64 -2.38 -15.17
CA TRP A 204 6.21 -2.21 -14.93
C TRP A 204 5.43 -3.39 -15.54
N PRO A 205 4.50 -4.01 -14.79
CA PRO A 205 3.70 -5.10 -15.33
C PRO A 205 2.76 -4.61 -16.44
N ALA A 206 2.91 -5.19 -17.63
CA ALA A 206 2.13 -4.87 -18.83
C ALA A 206 0.63 -5.18 -18.69
N ASP A 207 0.26 -6.15 -17.85
CA ASP A 207 -1.12 -6.54 -17.64
C ASP A 207 -1.40 -7.00 -16.19
N ALA A 208 -2.68 -7.09 -15.84
CA ALA A 208 -3.13 -7.44 -14.50
C ALA A 208 -2.69 -8.85 -14.10
N GLY A 209 -2.71 -9.81 -15.04
CA GLY A 209 -2.31 -11.18 -14.78
C GLY A 209 -0.80 -11.29 -14.51
N TRP A 210 0.02 -10.50 -15.20
CA TRP A 210 1.44 -10.43 -14.88
C TRP A 210 1.69 -9.82 -13.50
N PHE A 211 0.98 -8.74 -13.15
CA PHE A 211 1.07 -8.16 -11.81
C PHE A 211 0.65 -9.16 -10.71
N GLU A 212 -0.45 -9.89 -10.93
CA GLU A 212 -0.91 -10.93 -10.00
C GLU A 212 0.11 -12.07 -9.85
N ARG A 213 0.74 -12.52 -10.93
CA ARG A 213 1.83 -13.53 -10.87
C ARG A 213 3.02 -13.03 -10.04
N LEU A 214 3.41 -11.77 -10.21
CA LEU A 214 4.47 -11.15 -9.41
C LEU A 214 4.07 -11.11 -7.93
N LEU A 215 2.82 -10.69 -7.64
CA LEU A 215 2.29 -10.66 -6.28
C LEU A 215 2.31 -12.05 -5.63
N VAL A 216 1.84 -13.09 -6.35
CA VAL A 216 1.86 -14.48 -5.87
C VAL A 216 3.28 -14.95 -5.60
N LYS A 217 4.26 -14.61 -6.44
CA LYS A 217 5.68 -14.94 -6.22
C LYS A 217 6.19 -14.31 -4.92
N GLN A 218 5.87 -13.04 -4.66
CA GLN A 218 6.26 -12.35 -3.43
C GLN A 218 5.54 -12.89 -2.20
N ILE A 219 4.26 -13.27 -2.32
CA ILE A 219 3.51 -13.94 -1.24
C ILE A 219 4.18 -15.27 -0.89
N LYS A 220 4.49 -16.11 -1.87
CA LYS A 220 5.19 -17.38 -1.65
C LYS A 220 6.54 -17.16 -0.98
N LEU A 221 7.30 -16.16 -1.41
CA LEU A 221 8.58 -15.83 -0.78
C LEU A 221 8.40 -15.43 0.69
N GLY A 222 7.43 -14.56 1.00
CA GLY A 222 7.14 -14.18 2.40
C GLY A 222 6.68 -15.36 3.25
N ASP A 223 5.83 -16.25 2.72
CA ASP A 223 5.41 -17.46 3.42
C ASP A 223 6.60 -18.41 3.70
N ARG A 224 7.59 -18.45 2.80
CA ARG A 224 8.85 -19.18 3.02
C ARG A 224 9.72 -18.53 4.09
N LEU A 225 9.82 -17.20 4.13
CA LEU A 225 10.52 -16.49 5.20
C LEU A 225 9.90 -16.80 6.57
N ILE A 226 8.57 -16.80 6.66
CA ILE A 226 7.84 -17.14 7.89
C ILE A 226 8.07 -18.60 8.27
N SER A 227 7.88 -19.53 7.33
CA SER A 227 8.03 -20.97 7.57
C SER A 227 9.46 -21.36 8.00
N ASN A 228 10.46 -20.62 7.52
CA ASN A 228 11.86 -20.82 7.90
C ASN A 228 12.24 -20.16 9.24
N GLY A 229 11.32 -19.45 9.90
CA GLY A 229 11.60 -18.71 11.14
C GLY A 229 12.46 -17.46 10.93
N TRP A 230 12.51 -16.94 9.69
CA TRP A 230 13.24 -15.70 9.41
C TRP A 230 12.48 -14.46 9.88
N VAL A 231 11.16 -14.54 9.94
CA VAL A 231 10.25 -13.50 10.43
C VAL A 231 9.05 -14.16 11.10
N ASP A 232 8.40 -13.48 12.04
CA ASP A 232 7.32 -14.07 12.83
C ASP A 232 5.96 -14.04 12.11
N GLY A 233 5.81 -13.19 11.09
CA GLY A 233 4.56 -13.05 10.35
C GLY A 233 4.60 -12.03 9.22
N TRP A 234 3.42 -11.65 8.73
CA TRP A 234 3.25 -10.66 7.65
C TRP A 234 3.30 -9.21 8.16
N ASP A 235 4.40 -8.84 8.82
CA ASP A 235 4.57 -7.55 9.48
C ASP A 235 5.48 -6.58 8.70
N ASP A 236 6.01 -5.57 9.39
CA ASP A 236 6.97 -4.61 8.86
C ASP A 236 8.34 -5.24 8.58
N GLU A 237 8.77 -6.20 9.39
CA GLU A 237 10.03 -6.92 9.20
C GLU A 237 9.97 -7.77 7.94
N CYS A 238 8.89 -8.52 7.73
CA CYS A 238 8.70 -9.34 6.52
C CYS A 238 8.75 -8.50 5.25
N LEU A 239 8.09 -7.32 5.23
CA LEU A 239 8.16 -6.43 4.06
C LEU A 239 9.57 -5.88 3.81
N LEU A 240 10.31 -5.59 4.87
CA LEU A 240 11.70 -5.13 4.75
C LEU A 240 12.61 -6.22 4.20
N TRP A 241 12.44 -7.48 4.64
CA TRP A 241 13.12 -8.62 4.05
C TRP A 241 12.81 -8.76 2.56
N LEU A 242 11.54 -8.73 2.18
CA LEU A 242 11.15 -8.81 0.76
C LEU A 242 11.70 -7.65 -0.06
N TRP A 243 11.72 -6.44 0.50
CA TRP A 243 12.30 -5.26 -0.13
C TRP A 243 13.81 -5.40 -0.36
N SER A 244 14.55 -5.87 0.64
CA SER A 244 16.00 -6.10 0.49
C SER A 244 16.29 -7.27 -0.45
N LEU A 245 15.51 -8.35 -0.41
CA LEU A 245 15.63 -9.50 -1.33
C LEU A 245 15.29 -9.15 -2.79
N ALA A 246 14.56 -8.06 -3.03
CA ALA A 246 14.29 -7.58 -4.38
C ALA A 246 15.53 -6.97 -5.07
N GLN A 247 16.64 -6.78 -4.36
CA GLN A 247 17.88 -6.31 -4.97
C GLN A 247 18.51 -7.40 -5.86
N PRO A 248 19.05 -7.06 -7.06
CA PRO A 248 19.57 -8.04 -8.01
C PRO A 248 20.63 -8.98 -7.44
N GLN A 249 21.43 -8.51 -6.48
CA GLN A 249 22.49 -9.28 -5.82
C GLN A 249 21.97 -10.48 -4.98
N HIS A 250 20.67 -10.58 -4.73
CA HIS A 250 20.06 -11.66 -3.94
C HIS A 250 19.25 -12.65 -4.79
N THR A 251 19.39 -12.61 -6.11
CA THR A 251 18.63 -13.47 -7.04
C THR A 251 18.79 -14.95 -6.73
N GLU A 252 20.03 -15.44 -6.55
CA GLU A 252 20.31 -16.85 -6.23
C GLU A 252 19.67 -17.28 -4.90
N LEU A 253 19.71 -16.42 -3.88
CA LEU A 253 19.09 -16.68 -2.60
C LEU A 253 17.57 -16.78 -2.72
N VAL A 254 16.94 -15.89 -3.50
CA VAL A 254 15.51 -15.92 -3.78
C VAL A 254 15.10 -17.21 -4.50
N GLU A 255 15.88 -17.64 -5.50
CA GLU A 255 15.62 -18.89 -6.21
C GLU A 255 15.73 -20.09 -5.29
N THR A 256 16.74 -20.12 -4.42
CA THR A 256 16.92 -21.18 -3.43
C THR A 256 15.74 -21.23 -2.45
N LEU A 257 15.30 -20.08 -1.93
CA LEU A 257 14.15 -19.97 -1.02
C LEU A 257 12.83 -20.42 -1.66
N LEU A 258 12.65 -20.17 -2.96
CA LEU A 258 11.45 -20.55 -3.70
C LEU A 258 11.43 -22.03 -4.12
N SER A 259 12.60 -22.62 -4.36
CA SER A 259 12.75 -24.00 -4.85
C SER A 259 12.84 -25.05 -3.74
N ALA A 260 13.35 -24.70 -2.56
CA ALA A 260 13.49 -25.65 -1.46
C ALA A 260 12.12 -26.05 -0.88
N GLU A 261 11.81 -27.35 -0.87
CA GLU A 261 10.62 -27.89 -0.18
C GLU A 261 10.76 -27.76 1.33
N VAL A 262 11.97 -27.99 1.85
CA VAL A 262 12.37 -27.84 3.24
C VAL A 262 13.70 -27.09 3.26
N PHE A 263 13.69 -25.82 3.68
CA PHE A 263 14.92 -25.14 4.05
C PHE A 263 15.25 -25.62 5.47
N PRO A 264 16.33 -26.38 5.71
CA PRO A 264 16.72 -26.71 7.08
C PRO A 264 16.89 -25.38 7.82
N HIS A 265 16.25 -25.21 9.00
CA HIS A 265 16.17 -23.95 9.75
C HIS A 265 17.45 -23.12 9.60
N GLY A 266 17.41 -22.23 8.60
CA GLY A 266 18.62 -21.76 7.94
C GLY A 266 19.09 -20.54 8.66
N MET A 267 20.37 -20.50 9.03
CA MET A 267 21.00 -19.27 9.51
C MET A 267 20.65 -18.12 8.58
N LYS A 268 19.98 -17.10 9.11
CA LYS A 268 19.65 -15.89 8.37
C LYS A 268 20.97 -15.30 7.83
N PRO A 269 21.05 -14.88 6.56
CA PRO A 269 22.27 -14.28 6.01
C PRO A 269 22.66 -13.05 6.86
N PRO A 270 23.81 -13.05 7.55
CA PRO A 270 24.11 -12.05 8.58
C PRO A 270 24.09 -10.61 8.05
N ALA A 271 24.63 -10.40 6.84
CA ALA A 271 24.65 -9.09 6.20
C ALA A 271 23.23 -8.55 5.96
N LEU A 272 22.32 -9.41 5.48
CA LEU A 272 20.94 -9.04 5.19
C LEU A 272 20.13 -8.83 6.48
N THR A 273 20.38 -9.65 7.50
CA THR A 273 19.81 -9.43 8.84
C THR A 273 20.20 -8.07 9.41
N ILE A 274 21.49 -7.70 9.33
CA ILE A 274 21.97 -6.38 9.79
C ILE A 274 21.30 -5.26 8.99
N GLU A 275 21.13 -5.42 7.68
CA GLU A 275 20.44 -4.43 6.84
C GLU A 275 18.99 -4.22 7.27
N VAL A 276 18.23 -5.31 7.41
CA VAL A 276 16.82 -5.28 7.82
C VAL A 276 16.67 -4.69 9.22
N GLN A 277 17.48 -5.12 10.18
CA GLN A 277 17.46 -4.57 11.54
C GLN A 277 17.78 -3.08 11.57
N ARG A 278 18.78 -2.62 10.81
CA ARG A 278 19.08 -1.19 10.67
C ARG A 278 17.92 -0.43 10.08
N ALA A 279 17.21 -1.01 9.12
CA ALA A 279 16.04 -0.39 8.49
C ALA A 279 14.84 -0.33 9.45
N LEU A 280 14.59 -1.39 10.24
CA LEU A 280 13.58 -1.42 11.31
C LEU A 280 13.82 -0.32 12.34
N VAL A 281 15.03 -0.26 12.91
CA VAL A 281 15.41 0.76 13.92
C VAL A 281 15.27 2.17 13.37
N LYS A 282 15.69 2.38 12.12
CA LYS A 282 15.51 3.67 11.45
C LYS A 282 14.03 4.00 11.35
N ARG A 283 13.20 3.10 10.84
CA ARG A 283 11.77 3.35 10.63
C ARG A 283 11.04 3.80 11.88
N ALA A 284 11.31 3.20 13.05
CA ALA A 284 10.70 3.62 14.32
C ALA A 284 10.91 5.12 14.63
N ARG A 285 11.86 5.77 13.96
CA ARG A 285 12.24 7.17 14.13
C ARG A 285 11.78 8.08 12.98
N PHE A 286 11.08 7.55 11.96
CA PHE A 286 10.68 8.33 10.79
C PHE A 286 9.18 8.50 10.61
N VAL A 287 8.75 9.76 10.47
CA VAL A 287 7.38 10.15 10.11
C VAL A 287 7.40 10.81 8.73
N VAL A 288 6.59 10.29 7.81
CA VAL A 288 6.38 10.85 6.48
C VAL A 288 5.04 11.56 6.48
N THR A 289 5.03 12.85 6.21
CA THR A 289 3.80 13.63 6.07
C THR A 289 3.74 14.30 4.71
N LEU A 290 2.52 14.48 4.22
CA LEU A 290 2.22 15.21 3.01
C LEU A 290 1.10 16.18 3.36
N SER A 291 1.44 17.46 3.42
CA SER A 291 0.48 18.52 3.73
C SER A 291 -0.25 18.94 2.45
N MET A 292 -1.57 19.14 2.56
CA MET A 292 -2.40 19.65 1.47
C MET A 292 -2.46 21.18 1.45
#